data_AF-A0A2N5MBV4-F1
#
_entry.id   AF-A0A2N5MBV4-F1
#
_cell.length_a   1.000
_cell.length_b   1.000
_cell.length_c   1.000
_cell.angle_alpha   90.00
_cell.angle_beta   90.00
_cell.angle_gamma   90.00
#
_symmetry.space_group_name_H-M   'P 1'
#
loop_
_entity.id
_entity.type
_entity.pdbx_description
1 polymer ?
#
loop_
_entity_poly.entity_id
_entity_poly.type
_entity_poly.pdbx_seq_one_letter_code
_entity_poly.pdbx_strand_id
1 'polypeptide(L)'
;METQMVILKKNSVISFVSLVIGIVCFFIVFIPPTRIANIGSSAGDLITFFLTALGIVLSIAGLSKKAEKKVIPVIALILSASNIVFWIITLILLFTGVTDFGP
;
A
#
# COMPACT_ATOMS: atom_id res chain seq x y z
N MET A 1 -11.43 33.33 -25.83
CA MET A 1 -11.13 32.97 -24.43
C MET A 1 -11.71 31.60 -24.20
N GLU A 2 -10.90 30.56 -24.35
CA GLU A 2 -11.32 29.18 -24.13
C GLU A 2 -11.51 28.98 -22.63
N THR A 3 -12.77 28.92 -22.21
CA THR A 3 -13.15 28.61 -20.85
C THR A 3 -12.65 27.21 -20.55
N GLN A 4 -11.48 27.11 -19.91
CA GLN A 4 -10.98 25.87 -19.35
C GLN A 4 -11.99 25.44 -18.28
N MET A 5 -12.96 24.62 -18.69
CA MET A 5 -13.72 23.77 -17.80
C MET A 5 -12.68 22.90 -17.10
N VAL A 6 -12.23 23.37 -15.94
CA VAL A 6 -11.53 22.56 -14.95
C VAL A 6 -12.54 21.48 -14.59
N ILE A 7 -12.50 20.38 -15.34
CA ILE A 7 -13.26 19.17 -15.02
C ILE A 7 -12.82 18.84 -13.61
N LEU A 8 -13.69 19.13 -12.64
CA LEU A 8 -13.46 18.90 -11.23
C LEU A 8 -13.55 17.39 -11.07
N LYS A 9 -12.45 16.70 -11.42
CA LYS A 9 -12.30 15.25 -11.32
C LYS A 9 -12.58 14.89 -9.87
N LYS A 10 -13.79 14.40 -9.62
CA LYS A 10 -14.26 13.95 -8.33
C LYS A 10 -13.49 12.69 -7.98
N ASN A 11 -12.94 12.65 -6.77
CA ASN A 11 -12.31 11.45 -6.26
C ASN A 11 -13.39 10.38 -6.11
N SER A 12 -13.21 9.20 -6.70
CA SER A 12 -14.15 8.11 -6.47
C SER A 12 -13.97 7.56 -5.07
N VAL A 13 -15.08 7.11 -4.49
CA VAL A 13 -15.11 6.39 -3.21
C VAL A 13 -14.11 5.22 -3.23
N ILE A 14 -13.90 4.59 -4.39
CA ILE A 14 -12.95 3.47 -4.58
C ILE A 14 -11.51 3.92 -4.34
N SER A 15 -11.10 5.08 -4.90
CA SER A 15 -9.77 5.67 -4.67
C SER A 15 -9.54 5.99 -3.20
N PHE A 16 -10.57 6.49 -2.51
CA PHE A 16 -10.48 6.80 -1.08
C PHE A 16 -10.37 5.53 -0.22
N VAL A 17 -11.20 4.51 -0.49
CA VAL A 17 -11.13 3.22 0.21
C VAL A 17 -9.77 2.57 0.00
N SER A 18 -9.23 2.61 -1.23
CA SER A 18 -7.88 2.11 -1.51
C SER A 18 -6.81 2.84 -0.70
N LEU A 19 -6.93 4.16 -0.55
CA LEU A 19 -6.01 4.96 0.24
C LEU A 19 -6.06 4.60 1.72
N VAL A 20 -7.26 4.42 2.30
CA VAL A 20 -7.41 3.97 3.69
C VAL A 20 -6.78 2.60 3.88
N ILE A 21 -7.04 1.66 2.96
CA ILE A 21 -6.43 0.32 3.00
C ILE A 21 -4.90 0.41 2.92
N GLY A 22 -4.36 1.23 2.02
CA GLY A 22 -2.92 1.44 1.90
C GLY A 22 -2.30 2.02 3.17
N ILE A 23 -2.96 2.99 3.82
CA ILE A 23 -2.53 3.53 5.11
C ILE A 23 -2.48 2.42 6.15
N VAL A 24 -3.56 1.65 6.31
CA VAL A 24 -3.59 0.52 7.26
C VAL A 24 -2.46 -0.46 6.95
N CYS A 25 -2.23 -0.77 5.67
CA CYS A 25 -1.14 -1.65 5.22
C CYS A 25 0.25 -1.14 5.65
N PHE A 26 0.51 0.17 5.55
CA PHE A 26 1.75 0.77 6.04
C PHE A 26 1.90 0.62 7.56
N PHE A 27 0.85 0.89 8.33
CA PHE A 27 0.87 0.78 9.80
C PHE A 27 1.14 -0.66 10.28
N ILE A 28 0.49 -1.65 9.67
CA ILE A 28 0.64 -3.05 10.09
C ILE A 28 2.00 -3.67 9.72
N VAL A 29 2.73 -3.05 8.80
CA VAL A 29 4.08 -3.47 8.38
C VAL A 29 5.16 -2.72 9.16
N PHE A 30 5.13 -1.38 9.18
CA PHE A 30 6.25 -0.59 9.67
C PHE A 30 6.16 -0.18 11.14
N ILE A 31 4.95 0.04 11.66
CA ILE A 31 4.76 0.66 12.98
C ILE A 31 4.69 -0.42 14.07
N PRO A 32 5.68 -0.52 14.99
CA PRO A 32 5.79 -1.61 15.96
C PRO A 32 4.54 -1.89 16.82
N PRO A 33 3.82 -0.89 17.39
CA PRO A 33 2.65 -1.18 18.22
C PRO A 33 1.46 -1.75 17.43
N THR A 34 1.43 -1.56 16.11
CA THR A 34 0.37 -2.09 15.22
C THR A 34 0.89 -3.20 14.31
N ARG A 35 2.16 -3.59 14.46
CA ARG A 35 2.82 -4.54 13.56
C ARG A 35 2.26 -5.93 13.80
N ILE A 36 1.53 -6.42 12.81
CA ILE A 36 1.03 -7.81 12.75
C ILE A 36 1.69 -8.61 11.63
N ALA A 37 2.41 -7.93 10.73
CA ALA A 37 3.16 -8.54 9.66
C ALA A 37 4.55 -8.97 10.13
N ASN A 38 4.98 -10.14 9.69
CA ASN A 38 6.32 -10.68 9.81
C ASN A 38 6.82 -10.82 11.26
N ILE A 39 5.88 -11.03 12.19
CA ILE A 39 6.12 -11.29 13.62
C ILE A 39 6.10 -12.79 13.97
N GLY A 40 6.07 -13.66 12.97
CA GLY A 40 5.99 -15.12 13.16
C GLY A 40 4.57 -15.66 13.41
N SER A 41 3.54 -14.83 13.24
CA SER A 41 2.14 -15.25 13.32
C SER A 41 1.57 -15.52 11.93
N SER A 42 1.27 -16.79 11.62
CA SER A 42 0.74 -17.20 10.32
C SER A 42 -0.56 -16.47 9.96
N ALA A 43 -1.40 -16.15 10.95
CA ALA A 43 -2.64 -15.40 10.74
C ALA A 43 -2.36 -13.93 10.37
N GLY A 44 -1.43 -13.28 11.07
CA GLY A 44 -1.06 -11.88 10.81
C GLY A 44 -0.43 -11.70 9.43
N ASP A 45 0.41 -12.64 9.02
CA ASP A 45 1.07 -12.64 7.71
C ASP A 45 0.05 -12.83 6.57
N LEU A 46 -0.88 -13.77 6.74
CA LEU A 46 -1.95 -14.02 5.77
C LEU A 46 -2.83 -12.78 5.61
N ILE A 47 -3.27 -12.17 6.72
CA ILE A 47 -4.10 -10.95 6.70
C ILE A 47 -3.36 -9.82 5.97
N THR A 48 -2.08 -9.61 6.29
CA THR A 48 -1.26 -8.56 5.67
C THR A 48 -1.12 -8.79 4.16
N PHE A 49 -0.91 -10.03 3.74
CA PHE A 49 -0.81 -10.39 2.33
C PHE A 49 -2.11 -10.11 1.58
N PHE A 50 -3.26 -10.54 2.14
CA PHE A 50 -4.57 -10.26 1.55
C PHE A 50 -4.85 -8.76 1.46
N LEU A 51 -4.51 -8.00 2.51
CA LEU A 51 -4.75 -6.55 2.55
C LEU A 51 -3.88 -5.81 1.53
N THR A 52 -2.63 -6.25 1.35
CA THR A 52 -1.71 -5.76 0.31
C THR A 52 -2.29 -6.02 -1.08
N ALA A 53 -2.70 -7.25 -1.36
CA ALA A 53 -3.28 -7.64 -2.65
C ALA A 53 -4.56 -6.84 -2.96
N LEU A 54 -5.47 -6.73 -1.99
CA LEU A 54 -6.68 -5.93 -2.11
C LEU A 54 -6.38 -4.44 -2.35
N GLY A 55 -5.43 -3.86 -1.61
CA GLY A 55 -5.02 -2.47 -1.76
C GLY A 55 -4.48 -2.17 -3.16
N ILE A 56 -3.62 -3.04 -3.69
CA ILE A 56 -3.06 -2.92 -5.04
C ILE A 56 -4.14 -3.05 -6.12
N VAL A 57 -5.01 -4.07 -6.03
CA VAL A 57 -6.09 -4.28 -7.01
C VAL A 57 -7.05 -3.09 -7.03
N LEU A 58 -7.45 -2.57 -5.86
CA LEU A 58 -8.30 -1.39 -5.77
C LEU A 58 -7.61 -0.13 -6.33
N SER A 59 -6.31 0.04 -6.08
CA SER A 59 -5.53 1.16 -6.61
C SER A 59 -5.45 1.12 -8.14
N ILE A 60 -5.18 -0.05 -8.73
CA ILE A 60 -5.14 -0.24 -10.19
C ILE A 60 -6.53 0.00 -10.80
N ALA A 61 -7.58 -0.49 -10.16
CA ALA A 61 -8.97 -0.24 -10.60
C ALA A 61 -9.32 1.26 -10.56
N GLY A 62 -8.90 1.98 -9.51
CA GLY A 62 -9.06 3.44 -9.41
C GLY A 62 -8.24 4.19 -10.47
N LEU A 63 -7.05 3.71 -10.81
CA LEU A 63 -6.18 4.31 -11.82
C LEU A 63 -6.72 4.13 -13.25
N SER A 64 -7.44 3.04 -13.49
CA SER A 64 -8.05 2.69 -14.78
C SER A 64 -9.29 3.55 -15.10
N LYS A 65 -9.90 4.19 -14.10
CA LYS A 65 -11.03 5.11 -14.31
C LYS A 65 -10.56 6.46 -14.88
N LYS A 66 -10.87 6.70 -16.17
CA LYS A 66 -10.50 7.94 -16.90
C LYS A 66 -11.01 9.23 -16.23
N ALA A 67 -12.10 9.16 -15.47
CA ALA A 67 -12.77 10.29 -14.82
C ALA A 67 -12.18 10.73 -13.46
N GLU A 68 -11.10 10.11 -12.96
CA GLU A 68 -10.58 10.37 -11.61
C GLU A 68 -9.19 11.03 -11.56
N LYS A 69 -8.91 11.81 -10.51
CA LYS A 69 -7.56 12.33 -10.25
C LYS A 69 -6.66 11.13 -9.93
N LYS A 70 -5.66 10.88 -10.78
CA LYS A 70 -4.75 9.74 -10.64
C LYS A 70 -3.83 9.81 -9.42
N VAL A 71 -3.71 10.98 -8.79
CA VAL A 71 -2.78 11.21 -7.66
C VAL A 71 -3.12 10.32 -6.46
N ILE A 72 -4.39 10.25 -6.07
CA ILE A 72 -4.85 9.47 -4.92
C ILE A 72 -4.59 7.97 -5.08
N PRO A 73 -5.03 7.31 -6.19
CA PRO A 73 -4.77 5.90 -6.38
C PRO A 73 -3.27 5.59 -6.56
N VAL A 74 -2.45 6.53 -7.04
CA VAL A 74 -0.98 6.34 -7.07
C VAL A 74 -0.40 6.33 -5.65
N ILE A 75 -0.80 7.28 -4.79
CA ILE A 75 -0.37 7.31 -3.38
C ILE A 75 -0.83 6.02 -2.68
N ALA A 76 -2.08 5.61 -2.88
CA ALA A 76 -2.62 4.37 -2.33
C ALA A 76 -1.85 3.13 -2.80
N LEU A 77 -1.42 3.10 -4.06
CA LEU A 77 -0.60 2.01 -4.61
C LEU A 77 0.75 1.93 -3.91
N ILE A 78 1.44 3.07 -3.76
CA ILE A 78 2.74 3.16 -3.08
C ILE A 78 2.61 2.71 -1.63
N LEU A 79 1.59 3.18 -0.92
CA LEU A 79 1.32 2.80 0.46
C LEU A 79 0.96 1.32 0.59
N SER A 80 0.18 0.76 -0.33
CA SER A 80 -0.13 -0.68 -0.32
C SER A 80 1.10 -1.54 -0.64
N ALA A 81 2.02 -1.05 -1.46
CA ALA A 81 3.28 -1.74 -1.78
C ALA A 81 4.31 -1.75 -0.62
N SER A 82 3.97 -1.17 0.53
CA SER A 82 4.81 -1.15 1.75
C SER A 82 5.35 -2.51 2.16
N ASN A 83 4.55 -3.57 2.04
CA ASN A 83 4.98 -4.93 2.37
C ASN A 83 6.09 -5.44 1.43
N ILE A 84 6.03 -5.07 0.14
CA ILE A 84 7.08 -5.41 -0.84
C ILE A 84 8.38 -4.69 -0.48
N VAL A 85 8.28 -3.40 -0.14
CA VAL A 85 9.44 -2.59 0.27
C VAL A 85 10.07 -3.18 1.54
N PHE A 86 9.27 -3.60 2.51
CA PHE A 86 9.74 -4.26 3.73
C PHE A 86 10.56 -5.53 3.44
N TRP A 87 10.09 -6.38 2.53
CA TRP A 87 10.82 -7.58 2.12
C TRP A 87 12.14 -7.27 1.41
N ILE A 88 12.16 -6.26 0.53
CA ILE A 88 13.39 -5.82 -0.13
C ILE A 88 14.41 -5.33 0.89
N ILE A 89 13.99 -4.47 1.84
CA ILE A 89 14.86 -3.96 2.90
C ILE A 89 15.40 -5.11 3.74
N THR A 90 14.53 -6.03 4.17
CA THR A 90 14.91 -7.20 4.97
C THR A 90 15.95 -8.05 4.25
N LEU A 91 15.76 -8.31 2.95
CA LEU A 91 16.71 -9.07 2.15
C LEU A 91 18.08 -8.37 2.06
N ILE A 92 18.12 -7.05 1.90
CA ILE A 92 19.37 -6.28 1.89
C ILE A 92 20.06 -6.34 3.26
N LEU A 93 19.32 -6.18 4.35
CA LEU A 93 19.88 -6.26 5.72
C LEU A 93 20.45 -7.66 6.01
N LEU A 94 19.79 -8.70 5.49
CA LEU A 94 20.23 -10.08 5.57
C LEU A 94 21.55 -10.32 4.83
N PHE A 95 21.67 -9.85 3.57
CA PHE A 95 22.90 -9.97 2.79
C PHE A 95 24.06 -9.12 3.33
N THR A 96 23.76 -8.02 4.02
CA THR A 96 24.77 -7.17 4.65
C THR A 96 25.19 -7.64 6.04
N GLY A 97 24.53 -8.67 6.59
CA GLY A 97 24.82 -9.22 7.92
C GLY A 97 24.47 -8.28 9.06
N VAL A 98 23.69 -7.23 8.80
CA VAL A 98 23.20 -6.30 9.84
C VAL A 98 22.10 -6.97 10.68
N THR A 99 21.36 -7.89 10.08
CA THR A 99 20.38 -8.74 10.75
C THR A 99 20.84 -10.19 10.72
N ASP A 100 20.82 -10.86 11.86
CA ASP A 100 21.04 -12.30 11.94
C ASP A 100 19.98 -13.07 11.14
N PHE A 101 20.37 -14.23 10.63
CA PHE A 101 19.49 -15.20 9.97
C PHE A 101 18.58 -15.89 11.02
N GLY A 102 17.70 -15.12 11.67
CA GLY A 102 16.90 -15.60 12.79
C GLY A 102 17.74 -15.97 14.03
N PRO A 103 17.10 -16.44 15.11
CA PRO A 103 17.80 -17.23 16.13
C PRO A 103 18.26 -18.59 15.59
#